data_AF-A0A8S2EHM4-F1
#
_entry.id   AF-A0A8S2EHM4-F1
#
_cell.length_a   1.000
_cell.length_b   1.000
_cell.length_c   1.000
_cell.angle_alpha   90.00
_cell.angle_beta   90.00
_cell.angle_gamma   90.00
#
_symmetry.space_group_name_H-M   'P 1'
#
loop_
_entity.id
_entity.type
_entity.pdbx_description
1 polymer ?
#
loop_
_entity_poly.entity_id
_entity_poly.type
_entity_poly.pdbx_seq_one_letter_code
_entity_poly.pdbx_strand_id
1 'polypeptide(L)'
;MYKLTWKDQSFMSFLHYMFTLYFYKLPPRIELITKLLKQHWSNYLADKHKQSYDQALSSMAGIFIRRGDKMPEDSFWSRHKHWRNISLYVKAVVDEEIRRKENFTSIFVMTDDVEAMQSIMQYSSLPSSPSSTELFAQKHLRGRQILYNVYAPQACFNPFTRIGYDQFLVNINFLVRYATFIVGHTDSNVGQFLEEIIYSRTQLTPHVPTQTYVKNAPDTF
;
A
#
# COMPACT_ATOMS: atom_id res chain seq x y z
N MET A 1 -25.54 12.68 15.30
CA MET A 1 -24.27 13.10 15.95
C MET A 1 -23.47 11.83 16.19
N TYR A 2 -22.38 11.60 15.44
CA TYR A 2 -21.55 10.40 15.61
C TYR A 2 -20.76 10.55 16.93
N LYS A 3 -20.92 9.63 17.89
CA LYS A 3 -20.11 9.62 19.12
C LYS A 3 -18.80 8.91 18.82
N LEU A 4 -17.68 9.63 18.90
CA LEU A 4 -16.34 9.04 18.84
C LEU A 4 -16.20 8.00 19.96
N THR A 5 -15.81 6.78 19.60
CA THR A 5 -15.51 5.73 20.56
C THR A 5 -14.13 5.95 21.18
N TRP A 6 -13.87 5.32 22.34
CA TRP A 6 -12.54 5.34 22.95
C TRP A 6 -11.45 4.75 22.03
N LYS A 7 -11.82 3.79 21.17
CA LYS A 7 -10.94 3.24 20.14
C LYS A 7 -10.59 4.29 19.08
N ASP A 8 -11.55 5.11 18.66
CA ASP A 8 -11.32 6.19 17.69
C ASP A 8 -10.40 7.28 18.26
N GLN A 9 -10.61 7.67 19.52
CA GLN A 9 -9.75 8.64 20.20
C GLN A 9 -8.31 8.12 20.39
N SER A 10 -8.18 6.84 20.77
CA SER A 10 -6.88 6.18 20.88
C SER A 10 -6.18 6.07 19.52
N PHE A 11 -6.94 5.80 18.45
CA PHE A 11 -6.41 5.72 17.09
C PHE A 11 -6.00 7.10 16.53
N MET A 12 -6.76 8.16 16.83
CA MET A 12 -6.39 9.53 16.44
C MET A 12 -5.15 10.04 17.19
N SER A 13 -5.04 9.71 18.47
CA SER A 13 -3.83 9.99 19.25
C SER A 13 -2.64 9.18 18.72
N PHE A 14 -2.89 7.95 18.27
CA PHE A 14 -1.93 7.13 17.56
C PHE A 14 -1.48 7.80 16.25
N LEU A 15 -2.39 8.27 15.39
CA LEU A 15 -2.01 8.97 14.15
C LEU A 15 -1.22 10.26 14.42
N HIS A 16 -1.61 11.07 15.41
CA HIS A 16 -0.84 12.24 15.81
C HIS A 16 0.58 11.89 16.28
N TYR A 17 0.71 10.81 17.05
CA TYR A 17 2.03 10.26 17.41
C TYR A 17 2.78 9.76 16.17
N MET A 18 2.09 9.21 15.17
CA MET A 18 2.69 8.78 13.89
C MET A 18 3.21 9.96 13.10
N PHE A 19 2.44 11.04 13.01
CA PHE A 19 2.86 12.29 12.38
C PHE A 19 4.08 12.85 13.06
N THR A 20 4.06 12.89 14.39
CA THR A 20 5.20 13.37 15.19
C THR A 20 6.44 12.54 14.92
N LEU A 21 6.36 11.21 14.97
CA LEU A 21 7.50 10.36 14.67
C LEU A 21 7.94 10.43 13.23
N TYR A 22 7.02 10.43 12.26
CA TYR A 22 7.37 10.45 10.85
C TYR A 22 8.08 11.75 10.45
N PHE A 23 7.57 12.89 10.92
CA PHE A 23 8.07 14.21 10.53
C PHE A 23 9.18 14.77 11.41
N TYR A 24 9.18 14.49 12.72
CA TYR A 24 10.21 15.03 13.62
C TYR A 24 11.40 14.08 13.80
N LYS A 25 11.18 12.76 13.90
CA LYS A 25 12.23 11.77 14.24
C LYS A 25 11.84 10.37 13.78
N LEU A 26 11.96 10.06 12.49
CA LEU A 26 11.88 8.66 12.05
C LEU A 26 12.96 7.90 12.81
N PRO A 27 12.63 6.85 13.59
CA PRO A 27 13.64 6.13 14.34
C PRO A 27 14.70 5.59 13.36
N PRO A 28 16.02 5.69 13.65
CA PRO A 28 17.06 5.19 12.76
C PRO A 28 16.84 3.74 12.31
N ARG A 29 16.23 2.91 13.17
CA ARG A 29 15.80 1.55 12.84
C ARG A 29 14.79 1.48 11.69
N ILE A 30 13.79 2.38 11.63
CA ILE A 30 12.78 2.38 10.57
C ILE A 30 13.45 2.77 9.25
N GLU A 31 14.32 3.78 9.26
CA GLU A 31 15.08 4.16 8.08
C GLU A 31 16.00 3.03 7.60
N LEU A 32 16.70 2.38 8.52
CA LEU A 32 17.57 1.24 8.21
C LEU A 32 16.78 0.10 7.58
N ILE A 33 15.65 -0.31 8.18
CA ILE A 33 14.83 -1.39 7.65
C ILE A 33 14.22 -0.98 6.29
N THR A 34 13.77 0.26 6.10
CA THR A 34 13.31 0.74 4.79
C THR A 34 14.43 0.68 3.73
N LYS A 35 15.68 1.00 4.08
CA LYS A 35 16.84 0.89 3.18
C LYS A 35 17.14 -0.58 2.85
N LEU A 36 17.12 -1.47 3.84
CA LEU A 36 17.30 -2.90 3.63
C LEU A 36 16.19 -3.49 2.75
N LEU A 37 14.94 -3.07 2.96
CA LEU A 37 13.80 -3.47 2.15
C LEU A 37 13.95 -3.02 0.70
N LYS A 38 14.45 -1.79 0.48
CA LYS A 38 14.81 -1.29 -0.87
C LYS A 38 15.90 -2.15 -1.48
N GLN A 39 16.97 -2.41 -0.76
CA GLN A 39 18.07 -3.22 -1.24
C GLN A 39 17.63 -4.64 -1.62
N HIS A 40 16.83 -5.29 -0.77
CA HIS A 40 16.30 -6.62 -1.04
C HIS A 40 15.50 -6.66 -2.35
N TRP A 41 14.49 -5.79 -2.49
CA TRP A 41 13.64 -5.80 -3.67
C TRP A 41 14.35 -5.31 -4.93
N SER A 42 15.18 -4.26 -4.84
CA SER A 42 15.95 -3.79 -5.99
C SER A 42 16.90 -4.86 -6.52
N ASN A 43 17.59 -5.61 -5.64
CA ASN A 43 18.45 -6.72 -6.06
C ASN A 43 17.64 -7.82 -6.75
N TYR A 44 16.58 -8.30 -6.10
CA TYR A 44 15.72 -9.35 -6.67
C TYR A 44 15.16 -8.97 -8.03
N LEU A 45 14.66 -7.74 -8.18
CA LEU A 45 14.08 -7.25 -9.43
C LEU A 45 15.14 -6.99 -10.50
N ALA A 46 16.33 -6.48 -10.13
CA ALA A 46 17.45 -6.31 -11.04
C ALA A 46 17.88 -7.66 -11.64
N ASP A 47 18.05 -8.68 -10.79
CA ASP A 47 18.43 -10.03 -11.20
C ASP A 47 17.35 -10.69 -12.06
N LYS A 48 16.09 -10.61 -11.63
CA LYS A 48 14.95 -11.24 -12.32
C LYS A 48 14.67 -10.64 -13.69
N HIS A 49 14.80 -9.32 -13.83
CA HIS A 49 14.44 -8.60 -15.05
C HIS A 49 15.64 -8.13 -15.87
N LYS A 50 16.88 -8.46 -15.45
CA LYS A 50 18.14 -8.01 -16.08
C LYS A 50 18.16 -6.48 -16.27
N GLN A 51 17.70 -5.75 -15.27
CA GLN A 51 17.62 -4.29 -15.27
C GLN A 51 18.59 -3.68 -14.24
N SER A 52 18.83 -2.37 -14.33
CA SER A 52 19.70 -1.70 -13.35
C SER A 52 19.06 -1.65 -11.97
N TYR A 53 19.88 -1.75 -10.93
CA TYR A 53 19.46 -1.69 -9.53
C TYR A 53 18.68 -0.42 -9.19
N ASP A 54 19.10 0.72 -9.73
CA ASP A 54 18.47 2.02 -9.46
C ASP A 54 17.13 2.20 -10.17
N GLN A 55 16.91 1.51 -11.29
CA GLN A 55 15.62 1.51 -12.01
C GLN A 55 14.69 0.41 -11.50
N ALA A 56 15.15 -0.50 -10.66
CA ALA A 56 14.39 -1.69 -10.30
C ALA A 56 13.02 -1.39 -9.66
N LEU A 57 12.88 -0.24 -8.99
CA LEU A 57 11.63 0.21 -8.36
C LEU A 57 10.98 1.41 -9.07
N SER A 58 11.50 1.88 -10.21
CA SER A 58 11.01 3.11 -10.85
C SER A 58 9.56 3.01 -11.34
N SER A 59 9.12 1.80 -11.66
CA SER A 59 7.75 1.51 -12.13
C SER A 59 7.00 0.63 -11.12
N MET A 60 7.08 1.00 -9.84
CA MET A 60 6.36 0.34 -8.75
C MET A 60 5.08 1.10 -8.38
N ALA A 61 3.95 0.39 -8.35
CA ALA A 61 2.72 0.88 -7.73
C ALA A 61 2.59 0.37 -6.29
N GLY A 62 1.84 1.08 -5.46
CA GLY A 62 1.45 0.67 -4.12
C GLY A 62 -0.03 0.30 -4.07
N ILE A 63 -0.37 -0.78 -3.38
CA ILE A 63 -1.74 -1.11 -2.98
C ILE A 63 -1.79 -1.18 -1.46
N PHE A 64 -2.67 -0.37 -0.88
CA PHE A 64 -2.98 -0.37 0.53
C PHE A 64 -4.42 -0.87 0.76
N ILE A 65 -4.57 -2.00 1.46
CA ILE A 65 -5.87 -2.59 1.80
C ILE A 65 -6.00 -2.61 3.33
N ARG A 66 -7.10 -2.06 3.84
CA ARG A 66 -7.42 -2.10 5.27
C ARG A 66 -8.81 -2.70 5.45
N ARG A 67 -8.88 -3.88 6.06
CA ARG A 67 -10.15 -4.59 6.28
C ARG A 67 -10.40 -4.83 7.76
N GLY A 68 -9.60 -5.67 8.44
CA GLY A 68 -9.66 -5.98 9.87
C GLY A 68 -10.87 -5.44 10.67
N ASP A 69 -10.62 -4.55 11.63
CA ASP A 69 -11.60 -3.92 12.52
C ASP A 69 -12.24 -2.62 11.98
N LYS A 70 -12.01 -2.28 10.70
CA LYS A 70 -12.34 -0.95 10.14
C LYS A 70 -13.67 -0.86 9.40
N MET A 71 -14.48 -1.91 9.46
CA MET A 71 -15.84 -1.94 8.87
C MET A 71 -16.70 -0.71 9.21
N PRO A 72 -16.69 -0.17 10.46
CA PRO A 72 -17.53 0.98 10.81
C PRO A 72 -17.03 2.31 10.24
N GLU A 73 -15.73 2.42 9.93
CA GLU A 73 -15.08 3.62 9.40
C GLU A 73 -15.04 3.65 7.86
N ASP A 74 -15.22 2.49 7.21
CA ASP A 74 -15.11 2.36 5.76
C ASP A 74 -16.43 2.73 5.05
N SER A 75 -16.37 3.79 4.23
CA SER A 75 -17.53 4.31 3.50
C SER A 75 -18.10 3.31 2.48
N PHE A 76 -17.26 2.44 1.91
CA PHE A 76 -17.65 1.39 0.99
C PHE A 76 -18.38 0.27 1.74
N TRP A 77 -17.83 -0.19 2.87
CA TRP A 77 -18.50 -1.17 3.71
C TRP A 77 -19.86 -0.69 4.17
N SER A 78 -19.96 0.57 4.61
CA SER A 78 -21.23 1.16 5.06
C SER A 78 -22.32 1.07 3.98
N ARG A 79 -21.95 1.31 2.71
CA ARG A 79 -22.85 1.30 1.55
C ARG A 79 -23.15 -0.10 1.02
N HIS A 80 -22.16 -0.97 0.93
CA HIS A 80 -22.25 -2.24 0.21
C HIS A 80 -22.36 -3.48 1.11
N LYS A 81 -22.06 -3.34 2.41
CA LYS A 81 -22.08 -4.43 3.41
C LYS A 81 -21.16 -5.61 3.08
N HIS A 82 -20.12 -5.35 2.29
CA HIS A 82 -19.03 -6.28 2.01
C HIS A 82 -17.73 -5.50 1.77
N TRP A 83 -16.59 -6.20 1.82
CA TRP A 83 -15.31 -5.59 1.51
C TRP A 83 -15.17 -5.28 0.03
N ARG A 84 -14.42 -4.22 -0.29
CA ARG A 84 -14.08 -3.90 -1.68
C ARG A 84 -13.25 -5.05 -2.27
N ASN A 85 -13.66 -5.52 -3.45
CA ASN A 85 -12.95 -6.55 -4.19
C ASN A 85 -11.53 -6.10 -4.58
N ILE A 86 -10.57 -7.02 -4.61
CA ILE A 86 -9.19 -6.76 -5.01
C ILE A 86 -9.15 -6.15 -6.42
N SER A 87 -10.04 -6.60 -7.30
CA SER A 87 -10.18 -6.11 -8.67
C SER A 87 -10.39 -4.60 -8.76
N LEU A 88 -11.04 -3.96 -7.79
CA LEU A 88 -11.23 -2.51 -7.81
C LEU A 88 -9.92 -1.77 -7.51
N TYR A 89 -9.08 -2.29 -6.60
CA TYR A 89 -7.73 -1.74 -6.38
C TYR A 89 -6.86 -1.93 -7.62
N VAL A 90 -6.90 -3.11 -8.23
CA VAL A 90 -6.17 -3.40 -9.46
C VAL A 90 -6.65 -2.54 -10.61
N LYS A 91 -7.96 -2.27 -10.71
CA LYS A 91 -8.52 -1.35 -11.71
C LYS A 91 -7.92 0.04 -11.57
N ALA A 92 -7.82 0.58 -10.35
CA ALA A 92 -7.20 1.88 -10.15
C ALA A 92 -5.74 1.92 -10.62
N VAL A 93 -4.98 0.83 -10.42
CA VAL A 93 -3.63 0.68 -10.98
C VAL A 93 -3.67 0.69 -12.51
N VAL A 94 -4.54 -0.12 -13.14
CA VAL A 94 -4.66 -0.21 -14.60
C VAL A 94 -5.12 1.10 -15.24
N ASP A 95 -6.09 1.79 -14.65
CA ASP A 95 -6.56 3.10 -15.10
C ASP A 95 -5.39 4.11 -15.10
N GLU A 96 -4.53 4.02 -14.09
CA GLU A 96 -3.36 4.89 -13.95
C GLU A 96 -2.27 4.55 -14.98
N GLU A 97 -2.05 3.27 -15.27
CA GLU A 97 -1.15 2.82 -16.34
C GLU A 97 -1.59 3.38 -17.70
N ILE A 98 -2.90 3.29 -18.00
CA ILE A 98 -3.49 3.84 -19.22
C ILE A 98 -3.27 5.36 -19.28
N ARG A 99 -3.53 6.07 -18.17
CA ARG A 99 -3.37 7.52 -18.09
C ARG A 99 -1.92 7.96 -18.32
N ARG A 100 -0.95 7.24 -17.75
CA ARG A 100 0.49 7.54 -17.86
C ARG A 100 1.14 6.99 -19.13
N LYS A 101 0.49 6.04 -19.81
CA LYS A 101 1.09 5.22 -20.87
C LYS A 101 2.35 4.48 -20.39
N GLU A 102 2.32 4.01 -19.15
CA GLU A 102 3.41 3.28 -18.48
C GLU A 102 2.83 2.08 -17.73
N ASN A 103 3.52 0.93 -17.75
CA ASN A 103 3.10 -0.26 -17.02
C ASN A 103 3.86 -0.39 -15.69
N PHE A 104 3.15 -0.66 -14.60
CA PHE A 104 3.73 -1.01 -13.32
C PHE A 104 4.06 -2.51 -13.28
N THR A 105 5.34 -2.84 -13.38
CA THR A 105 5.84 -4.23 -13.37
C THR A 105 5.83 -4.86 -11.98
N SER A 106 5.82 -4.02 -10.94
CA SER A 106 5.78 -4.44 -9.55
C SER A 106 4.72 -3.68 -8.75
N ILE A 107 4.15 -4.37 -7.76
CA ILE A 107 3.13 -3.83 -6.87
C ILE A 107 3.57 -4.13 -5.45
N PHE A 108 3.83 -3.10 -4.65
CA PHE A 108 4.03 -3.24 -3.22
C PHE A 108 2.69 -3.25 -2.49
N VAL A 109 2.41 -4.34 -1.79
CA VAL A 109 1.16 -4.54 -1.06
C VAL A 109 1.38 -4.29 0.42
N MET A 110 0.55 -3.42 0.98
CA MET A 110 0.43 -3.19 2.41
C MET A 110 -1.00 -3.54 2.82
N THR A 111 -1.17 -4.59 3.62
CA THR A 111 -2.48 -5.04 4.09
C THR A 111 -2.42 -5.56 5.52
N ASP A 112 -3.54 -5.47 6.23
CA ASP A 112 -3.77 -6.13 7.52
C ASP A 112 -4.58 -7.43 7.37
N ASP A 113 -5.03 -7.73 6.15
CA ASP A 113 -5.82 -8.92 5.79
C ASP A 113 -4.94 -9.97 5.10
N VAL A 114 -4.77 -11.11 5.77
CA VAL A 114 -3.99 -12.26 5.29
C VAL A 114 -4.61 -12.90 4.06
N GLU A 115 -5.93 -13.02 4.01
CA GLU A 115 -6.65 -13.61 2.88
C GLU A 115 -6.52 -12.73 1.64
N ALA A 116 -6.56 -11.41 1.82
CA ALA A 116 -6.28 -10.45 0.75
C ALA A 116 -4.86 -10.60 0.20
N MET A 117 -3.85 -10.70 1.09
CA MET A 117 -2.46 -10.88 0.67
C MET A 117 -2.27 -12.19 -0.11
N GLN A 118 -2.80 -13.30 0.42
CA GLN A 118 -2.74 -14.60 -0.24
C GLN A 118 -3.42 -14.59 -1.60
N SER A 119 -4.59 -13.96 -1.70
CA SER A 119 -5.33 -13.82 -2.96
C SER A 119 -4.52 -13.04 -3.99
N ILE A 120 -3.91 -11.91 -3.62
CA ILE A 120 -3.07 -11.11 -4.53
C ILE A 120 -1.87 -11.92 -5.02
N MET A 121 -1.17 -12.62 -4.11
CA MET A 121 -0.05 -13.49 -4.47
C MET A 121 -0.49 -14.61 -5.42
N GLN A 122 -1.62 -15.25 -5.14
CA GLN A 122 -2.20 -16.30 -5.98
C GLN A 122 -2.56 -15.75 -7.38
N TYR A 123 -3.23 -14.62 -7.46
CA TYR A 123 -3.64 -13.98 -8.71
C TYR A 123 -2.45 -13.55 -9.57
N SER A 124 -1.31 -13.24 -8.95
CA SER A 124 -0.08 -12.91 -9.69
C SER A 124 0.63 -14.12 -10.31
N SER A 125 0.42 -15.32 -9.74
CA SER A 125 1.19 -16.53 -10.05
C SER A 125 0.40 -17.59 -10.82
N LEU A 126 -0.90 -17.71 -10.56
CA LEU A 126 -1.76 -18.73 -11.17
C LEU A 126 -2.52 -18.18 -12.40
N PRO A 127 -2.87 -19.05 -13.36
CA PRO A 127 -3.77 -18.67 -14.45
C PRO A 127 -5.16 -18.32 -13.93
N SER A 128 -5.85 -17.43 -14.66
CA SER A 128 -7.19 -16.98 -14.29
C SER A 128 -8.20 -18.11 -14.32
N SER A 129 -9.02 -18.23 -13.27
CA SER A 129 -10.17 -19.14 -13.24
C SER A 129 -11.41 -18.43 -13.79
N PRO A 130 -12.08 -18.96 -14.84
CA PRO A 130 -13.29 -18.37 -15.42
C PRO A 130 -14.45 -18.19 -14.42
N SER A 131 -14.45 -18.95 -13.32
CA SER A 131 -15.50 -18.92 -12.30
C SER A 131 -15.25 -17.92 -11.17
N SER A 132 -14.14 -17.17 -11.20
CA SER A 132 -13.80 -16.26 -10.11
C SER A 132 -14.51 -14.91 -10.23
N THR A 133 -15.02 -14.40 -9.11
CA THR A 133 -15.51 -13.01 -9.00
C THR A 133 -14.38 -11.96 -9.11
N GLU A 134 -13.11 -12.40 -9.08
CA GLU A 134 -11.90 -11.58 -9.13
C GLU A 134 -11.13 -11.73 -10.46
N LEU A 135 -11.85 -12.02 -11.56
CA LEU A 135 -11.28 -12.22 -12.90
C LEU A 135 -10.40 -11.04 -13.36
N PHE A 136 -10.81 -9.81 -13.06
CA PHE A 136 -10.05 -8.62 -13.44
C PHE A 136 -8.71 -8.57 -12.70
N ALA A 137 -8.71 -8.77 -11.38
CA ALA A 137 -7.49 -8.87 -10.60
C ALA A 137 -6.57 -9.98 -11.12
N GLN A 138 -7.10 -11.18 -11.39
CA GLN A 138 -6.30 -12.29 -11.92
C GLN A 138 -5.67 -11.98 -13.26
N LYS A 139 -6.43 -11.40 -14.19
CA LYS A 139 -5.91 -11.03 -15.50
C LYS A 139 -4.79 -10.01 -15.40
N HIS A 140 -4.98 -8.97 -14.57
CA HIS A 140 -4.09 -7.82 -14.56
C HIS A 140 -2.94 -7.93 -13.56
N LEU A 141 -3.02 -8.78 -12.53
CA LEU A 141 -1.90 -9.07 -11.63
C LEU A 141 -0.96 -10.14 -12.17
N ARG A 142 -1.43 -10.99 -13.10
CA ARG A 142 -0.63 -12.10 -13.63
C ARG A 142 0.70 -11.62 -14.19
N GLY A 143 1.78 -12.24 -13.72
CA GLY A 143 3.15 -11.94 -14.15
C GLY A 143 3.79 -10.72 -13.47
N ARG A 144 3.02 -9.91 -12.72
CA ARG A 144 3.57 -8.82 -11.92
C ARG A 144 4.30 -9.34 -10.69
N GLN A 145 5.28 -8.59 -10.21
CA GLN A 145 5.96 -8.91 -8.96
C GLN A 145 5.20 -8.30 -7.78
N ILE A 146 4.70 -9.15 -6.89
CA ILE A 146 4.04 -8.73 -5.66
C ILE A 146 5.10 -8.58 -4.57
N LEU A 147 5.35 -7.33 -4.19
CA LEU A 147 6.33 -6.96 -3.17
C LEU A 147 5.62 -6.74 -1.84
N TYR A 148 6.31 -7.03 -0.75
CA TYR A 148 5.81 -6.84 0.62
C TYR A 148 7.00 -6.71 1.58
N ASN A 149 6.74 -6.46 2.85
CA ASN A 149 7.81 -6.35 3.84
C ASN A 149 8.31 -7.73 4.29
N VAL A 150 9.42 -8.17 3.69
CA VAL A 150 10.05 -9.47 3.98
C VAL A 150 10.73 -9.53 5.35
N TYR A 151 10.96 -8.38 5.99
CA TYR A 151 11.61 -8.30 7.31
C TYR A 151 10.61 -8.32 8.47
N ALA A 152 9.33 -8.52 8.17
CA ALA A 152 8.31 -8.73 9.18
C ALA A 152 7.99 -10.23 9.34
N PRO A 153 7.71 -10.70 10.57
CA PRO A 153 7.34 -12.09 10.81
C PRO A 153 5.98 -12.47 10.20
N GLN A 154 5.19 -11.49 9.77
CA GLN A 154 3.92 -11.67 9.07
C GLN A 154 3.92 -10.79 7.81
N ALA A 155 3.46 -11.33 6.68
CA ALA A 155 3.32 -10.57 5.44
C ALA A 155 2.31 -9.40 5.55
N CYS A 156 1.41 -9.48 6.55
CA CYS A 156 0.43 -8.45 6.90
C CYS A 156 0.85 -7.75 8.19
N PHE A 157 0.44 -6.49 8.37
CA PHE A 157 0.75 -5.76 9.60
C PHE A 157 -0.39 -5.89 10.63
N ASN A 158 -0.03 -6.01 11.91
CA ASN A 158 -0.98 -5.86 13.01
C ASN A 158 -0.63 -4.60 13.83
N PRO A 159 -1.36 -3.47 13.63
CA PRO A 159 -0.98 -2.18 14.22
C PRO A 159 -1.10 -2.16 15.76
N PHE A 160 -1.74 -3.16 16.37
CA PHE A 160 -1.94 -3.26 17.81
C PHE A 160 -0.79 -3.98 18.55
N THR A 161 0.25 -4.42 17.82
CA THR A 161 1.47 -4.99 18.41
C THR A 161 2.67 -4.09 18.12
N ARG A 162 3.64 -4.02 19.05
CA ARG A 162 4.87 -3.22 18.84
C ARG A 162 5.65 -3.63 17.58
N ILE A 163 5.60 -4.91 17.19
CA ILE A 163 6.25 -5.40 15.97
C ILE A 163 5.46 -4.95 14.73
N GLY A 164 4.14 -5.10 14.72
CA GLY A 164 3.32 -4.64 13.60
C GLY A 164 3.26 -3.12 13.47
N TYR A 165 3.58 -2.39 14.54
CA TYR A 165 3.81 -0.96 14.55
C TYR A 165 5.03 -0.52 13.72
N ASP A 166 6.20 -1.12 13.99
CA ASP A 166 7.42 -0.81 13.24
C ASP A 166 7.26 -1.24 11.77
N GLN A 167 6.60 -2.37 11.53
CA GLN A 167 6.25 -2.83 10.19
C GLN A 167 5.37 -1.83 9.44
N PHE A 168 4.34 -1.28 10.10
CA PHE A 168 3.50 -0.25 9.52
C PHE A 168 4.32 0.96 9.07
N LEU A 169 5.17 1.52 9.95
CA LEU A 169 6.00 2.67 9.62
C LEU A 169 7.01 2.39 8.50
N VAL A 170 7.63 1.20 8.49
CA VAL A 170 8.52 0.78 7.40
C VAL A 170 7.78 0.74 6.07
N ASN A 171 6.57 0.17 6.04
CA ASN A 171 5.76 0.04 4.82
C ASN A 171 5.35 1.41 4.29
N ILE A 172 4.87 2.29 5.16
CA ILE A 172 4.50 3.66 4.80
C ILE A 172 5.73 4.40 4.25
N ASN A 173 6.86 4.38 4.96
CA ASN A 173 8.08 5.05 4.52
C ASN A 173 8.60 4.49 3.19
N PHE A 174 8.46 3.17 2.97
CA PHE A 174 8.84 2.53 1.72
C PHE A 174 7.96 2.98 0.55
N LEU A 175 6.62 2.91 0.71
CA LEU A 175 5.66 3.35 -0.30
C LEU A 175 5.86 4.81 -0.68
N VAL A 176 5.97 5.70 0.30
CA VAL A 176 6.15 7.14 0.06
C VAL A 176 7.48 7.44 -0.63
N ARG A 177 8.54 6.66 -0.41
CA ARG A 177 9.85 6.89 -1.04
C ARG A 177 9.98 6.32 -2.44
N TYR A 178 9.30 5.21 -2.73
CA TYR A 178 9.62 4.42 -3.93
C TYR A 178 8.42 4.09 -4.82
N ALA A 179 7.18 4.24 -4.34
CA ALA A 179 6.02 4.01 -5.19
C ALA A 179 5.77 5.25 -6.07
N THR A 180 5.52 5.03 -7.35
CA THR A 180 5.16 6.11 -8.30
C THR A 180 3.68 6.50 -8.16
N PHE A 181 2.86 5.58 -7.67
CA PHE A 181 1.42 5.73 -7.49
C PHE A 181 0.95 4.80 -6.38
N ILE A 182 0.02 5.24 -5.53
CA ILE A 182 -0.54 4.43 -4.44
C ILE A 182 -2.06 4.40 -4.56
N VAL A 183 -2.65 3.21 -4.54
CA VAL A 183 -4.08 3.00 -4.40
C VAL A 183 -4.38 2.60 -2.96
N GLY A 184 -5.35 3.23 -2.33
CA GLY A 184 -5.75 2.90 -0.97
C GLY A 184 -7.18 3.30 -0.63
N HIS A 185 -7.45 3.43 0.67
CA HIS A 185 -8.71 3.95 1.19
C HIS A 185 -8.43 5.33 1.80
N THR A 186 -8.61 6.41 1.03
CA THR A 186 -8.46 7.78 1.54
C THR A 186 -9.44 8.10 2.66
N ASP A 187 -10.53 7.34 2.74
CA ASP A 187 -11.55 7.51 3.79
C ASP A 187 -11.12 6.83 5.10
N SER A 188 -10.11 5.97 5.04
CA SER A 188 -9.48 5.43 6.24
C SER A 188 -8.49 6.44 6.79
N ASN A 189 -8.43 6.52 8.10
CA ASN A 189 -7.45 7.31 8.83
C ASN A 189 -5.98 7.05 8.39
N VAL A 190 -5.63 5.83 7.98
CA VAL A 190 -4.30 5.50 7.43
C VAL A 190 -4.11 6.05 6.02
N GLY A 191 -5.15 6.05 5.19
CA GLY A 191 -5.10 6.64 3.86
C GLY A 191 -4.97 8.15 3.91
N GLN A 192 -5.70 8.82 4.81
CA GLN A 192 -5.54 10.26 5.08
C GLN A 192 -4.11 10.56 5.54
N PHE A 193 -3.59 9.75 6.48
CA PHE A 193 -2.21 9.84 6.94
C PHE A 193 -1.18 9.73 5.79
N LEU A 194 -1.37 8.77 4.88
CA LEU A 194 -0.53 8.59 3.70
C LEU A 194 -0.58 9.81 2.78
N GLU A 195 -1.78 10.33 2.50
CA GLU A 195 -2.00 11.48 1.63
C GLU A 195 -1.33 12.75 2.20
N GLU A 196 -1.50 13.01 3.50
CA GLU A 196 -0.88 14.14 4.19
C GLU A 196 0.66 14.05 4.20
N ILE A 197 1.21 12.85 4.37
CA ILE A 197 2.67 12.63 4.29
C ILE A 197 3.20 12.96 2.91
N ILE A 198 2.55 12.45 1.87
CA ILE A 198 2.97 12.63 0.48
C ILE A 198 2.87 14.10 0.11
N TYR A 199 1.73 14.74 0.42
CA TYR A 199 1.54 16.17 0.22
C TYR A 199 2.64 16.98 0.89
N SER A 200 2.93 16.74 2.18
CA SER A 200 3.97 17.48 2.90
C SER A 200 5.36 17.28 2.30
N ARG A 201 5.72 16.05 1.86
CA ARG A 201 7.03 15.80 1.23
C ARG A 201 7.18 16.49 -0.13
N THR A 202 6.10 16.51 -0.92
CA THR A 202 6.11 17.24 -2.21
C THR A 202 6.29 18.75 -2.02
N GLN A 203 5.73 19.34 -0.96
CA GLN A 203 5.97 20.75 -0.64
C GLN A 203 7.40 21.02 -0.16
N LEU A 204 7.98 20.12 0.64
CA LEU A 204 9.32 20.30 1.22
C LEU A 204 10.46 20.00 0.24
N THR A 205 10.19 19.28 -0.85
CA THR A 205 11.21 18.83 -1.80
C THR A 205 10.81 19.28 -3.21
N PRO A 206 11.22 20.48 -3.65
CA PRO A 206 10.76 21.06 -4.91
C PRO A 206 11.13 20.25 -6.17
N HIS A 207 11.98 19.23 -6.06
CA HIS A 207 12.45 18.37 -7.15
C HIS A 207 12.33 16.87 -6.84
N VAL A 208 11.18 16.39 -6.33
CA VAL A 208 10.93 14.94 -6.27
C VAL A 208 10.70 14.43 -7.70
N PRO A 209 11.50 13.48 -8.22
CA PRO A 209 11.32 12.94 -9.58
C PRO A 209 10.00 12.19 -9.77
N THR A 210 9.47 11.62 -8.69
CA THR A 210 8.20 10.90 -8.65
C THR A 210 7.18 11.71 -7.84
N GLN A 211 6.20 12.30 -8.52
CA GLN A 211 4.97 12.76 -7.86
C GLN A 211 4.16 11.52 -7.46
N THR A 212 4.58 10.85 -6.38
CA THR A 212 3.74 9.86 -5.70
C THR A 212 2.48 10.57 -5.24
N TYR A 213 1.33 9.95 -5.42
CA TYR A 213 0.07 10.40 -4.84
C TYR A 213 -0.80 9.19 -4.50
N VAL A 214 -1.77 9.43 -3.62
CA VAL A 214 -2.74 8.42 -3.20
C VAL A 214 -4.03 8.65 -3.97
N LYS A 215 -4.65 7.58 -4.45
CA LYS A 215 -5.99 7.59 -5.02
C LYS A 215 -6.86 6.56 -4.31
N ASN A 216 -8.10 6.93 -4.04
CA ASN A 216 -9.06 5.98 -3.50
C ASN A 216 -9.33 4.88 -4.55
N ALA A 217 -9.46 3.64 -4.12
CA ALA A 217 -9.95 2.58 -4.99
C ALA A 217 -11.40 2.90 -5.40
N PRO A 218 -11.79 2.70 -6.67
CA PRO A 218 -13.14 2.97 -7.14
C PRO A 218 -14.16 2.08 -6.45
N ASP A 219 -15.41 2.53 -6.44
CA ASP A 219 -16.52 1.77 -5.87
C ASP A 219 -17.17 0.83 -6.91
N THR A 220 -16.90 1.06 -8.20
CA THR A 220 -17.42 0.28 -9.33
C THR A 220 -16.39 0.12 -10.45
N PHE A 221 -16.66 -0.79 -11.38
CA PHE A 221 -15.93 -0.89 -12.65
C PHE A 221 -16.30 0.24 -13.60
#